data_AF-A0A971ZRN7-F1
#
_entry.id   AF-A0A971ZRN7-F1
#
_cell.length_a   1.000
_cell.length_b   1.000
_cell.length_c   1.000
_cell.angle_alpha   90.00
_cell.angle_beta   90.00
_cell.angle_gamma   90.00
#
_symmetry.space_group_name_H-M   'P 1'
#
loop_
_entity.id
_entity.type
_entity.pdbx_description
1 polymer ?
#
loop_
_entity_poly.entity_id
_entity_poly.type
_entity_poly.pdbx_seq_one_letter_code
_entity_poly.pdbx_strand_id
1 'polypeptide(L)'
;MAQGLDIDLKEIVLSNSTFGPNEIDQLTQAISGDASWVPVLRDSVSELEASDSLTPAMAVRLGVCYYLLGRTNRAIETLRSADGSALALFYLGRSLFATGEYAEAITSYHAARGAGYNADHCALATGEAQRYMGDAAASLATLDELSGAIEQTAEYLYQRGATIAALGGNPTEVVALYERAVATDPRHPGALFGLALECDRRGDDDRALELCERAVQGYPTHVGSLLNLGLMYEDRLQYEAAQACYRRILDSFPNDPRARLYFKDASASGDMFYDEEAQKRAERLNRVLNIPVTDFELSVRSRNCLQKMGVRTLGDLTRITEIELLSSKNFGETSLIEIRDMLHSKGLDLGMYVDRRPEPEVQLDLSDLSPDEQAVLERPVSDLNLSVRARKCMVRLGLTTLGELIRKTGDDLLECKNFGVTSLNEVREKLAQVNLKLRGE
;
A
#
# COMPACT_ATOMS: atom_id res chain seq x y z
N MET A 1 11.85 -29.37 -5.64
CA MET A 1 11.28 -30.70 -5.36
C MET A 1 10.95 -30.76 -3.88
N ALA A 2 9.72 -30.41 -3.51
CA ALA A 2 9.21 -30.66 -2.17
C ALA A 2 8.49 -32.01 -2.21
N GLN A 3 9.07 -33.02 -1.56
CA GLN A 3 8.34 -34.25 -1.27
C GLN A 3 7.19 -33.87 -0.35
N GLY A 4 5.95 -34.07 -0.82
CA GLY A 4 4.77 -33.87 0.00
C GLY A 4 4.85 -34.81 1.19
N LEU A 5 5.01 -34.24 2.39
CA LEU A 5 4.36 -34.86 3.53
C LEU A 5 2.87 -34.83 3.19
N ASP A 6 2.26 -36.00 3.12
CA ASP A 6 0.82 -36.18 3.11
C ASP A 6 0.33 -35.73 4.50
N ILE A 7 0.23 -34.42 4.72
CA ILE A 7 -0.29 -33.85 5.96
C ILE A 7 -1.81 -33.99 5.87
N ASP A 8 -2.38 -34.88 6.69
CA ASP A 8 -3.82 -34.93 6.86
C ASP A 8 -4.26 -33.75 7.74
N LEU A 9 -4.44 -32.59 7.10
CA LEU A 9 -4.95 -31.37 7.73
C LEU A 9 -6.27 -31.65 8.46
N LYS A 10 -7.12 -32.49 7.86
CA LYS A 10 -8.41 -32.86 8.42
C LYS A 10 -8.22 -33.67 9.71
N GLU A 11 -7.25 -34.57 9.77
CA GLU A 11 -6.88 -35.27 11.00
C GLU A 11 -6.43 -34.32 12.11
N ILE A 12 -5.58 -33.32 11.82
CA ILE A 12 -5.14 -32.34 12.82
C ILE A 12 -6.33 -31.57 13.42
N VAL A 13 -7.32 -31.23 12.58
CA VAL A 13 -8.50 -30.45 13.01
C VAL A 13 -9.54 -31.33 13.72
N LEU A 14 -9.78 -32.55 13.26
CA LEU A 14 -10.91 -33.38 13.72
C LEU A 14 -10.55 -34.50 14.69
N SER A 15 -9.29 -34.94 14.76
CA SER A 15 -8.91 -36.10 15.59
C SER A 15 -8.91 -35.77 17.08
N ASN A 16 -9.02 -36.75 17.97
CA ASN A 16 -8.87 -36.48 19.41
C ASN A 16 -7.40 -36.41 19.89
N SER A 17 -6.45 -36.12 18.99
CA SER A 17 -5.02 -36.03 19.32
C SER A 17 -4.66 -34.73 20.06
N THR A 18 -3.39 -34.63 20.44
CA THR A 18 -2.79 -33.37 20.91
C THR A 18 -2.99 -32.27 19.88
N PHE A 19 -3.26 -31.06 20.36
CA PHE A 19 -3.38 -29.87 19.55
C PHE A 19 -2.70 -28.71 20.28
N GLY A 20 -1.51 -28.34 19.82
CA GLY A 20 -0.68 -27.31 20.42
C GLY A 20 0.11 -26.53 19.37
N PRO A 21 1.15 -25.79 19.79
CA PRO A 21 1.93 -24.95 18.89
C PRO A 21 2.52 -25.69 17.67
N ASN A 22 2.92 -26.95 17.84
CA ASN A 22 3.50 -27.74 16.74
C ASN A 22 2.47 -28.09 15.67
N GLU A 23 1.29 -28.56 16.07
CA GLU A 23 0.20 -28.86 15.13
C GLU A 23 -0.27 -27.58 14.41
N ILE A 24 -0.32 -26.45 15.12
CA ILE A 24 -0.67 -25.16 14.53
C ILE A 24 0.39 -24.72 13.51
N ASP A 25 1.68 -24.88 13.81
CA ASP A 25 2.77 -24.57 12.88
C ASP A 25 2.75 -25.49 11.64
N GLN A 26 2.41 -26.77 11.82
CA GLN A 26 2.20 -27.69 10.68
C GLN A 26 1.04 -27.22 9.80
N LEU A 27 -0.08 -26.79 10.38
CA LEU A 27 -1.21 -26.24 9.64
C LEU A 27 -0.82 -24.98 8.86
N THR A 28 -0.16 -24.03 9.50
CA THR A 28 0.22 -22.75 8.86
C THR A 28 1.27 -22.96 7.77
N GLN A 29 2.23 -23.86 7.96
CA GLN A 29 3.23 -24.21 6.95
C GLN A 29 2.61 -24.94 5.75
N ALA A 30 1.71 -25.90 5.99
CA ALA A 30 0.99 -26.60 4.92
C ALA A 30 0.21 -25.61 4.04
N ILE A 31 -0.54 -24.70 4.67
CA ILE A 31 -1.34 -23.69 3.96
C ILE A 31 -0.45 -22.64 3.26
N SER A 32 0.68 -22.27 3.88
CA SER A 32 1.67 -21.38 3.23
C SER A 32 2.38 -22.04 2.05
N GLY A 33 2.46 -23.37 2.03
CA GLY A 33 2.99 -24.16 0.92
C GLY A 33 2.00 -24.33 -0.22
N ASP A 34 0.70 -24.49 0.11
CA ASP A 34 -0.38 -24.64 -0.84
C ASP A 34 -1.70 -24.04 -0.29
N ALA A 35 -2.16 -22.95 -0.90
CA ALA A 35 -3.39 -22.28 -0.51
C ALA A 35 -4.67 -23.11 -0.77
N SER A 36 -4.58 -24.22 -1.53
CA SER A 36 -5.68 -25.16 -1.74
C SER A 36 -6.16 -25.82 -0.43
N TRP A 37 -5.33 -25.78 0.61
CA TRP A 37 -5.67 -26.26 1.96
C TRP A 37 -6.61 -25.33 2.74
N VAL A 38 -6.78 -24.06 2.35
CA VAL A 38 -7.69 -23.13 3.06
C VAL A 38 -9.15 -23.61 3.02
N PRO A 39 -9.72 -24.00 1.86
CA PRO A 39 -11.03 -24.66 1.82
C PRO A 39 -11.12 -25.89 2.72
N VAL A 40 -10.09 -26.75 2.75
CA VAL A 40 -10.09 -27.97 3.57
C VAL A 40 -10.12 -27.64 5.07
N LEU A 41 -9.36 -26.63 5.51
CA LEU A 41 -9.42 -26.13 6.88
C LEU A 41 -10.81 -25.58 7.20
N ARG A 42 -11.41 -24.83 6.28
CA ARG A 42 -12.76 -24.28 6.45
C ARG A 42 -13.80 -25.39 6.63
N ASP A 43 -13.77 -26.40 5.77
CA ASP A 43 -14.72 -27.52 5.80
C ASP A 43 -14.53 -28.35 7.08
N SER A 44 -13.28 -28.60 7.48
CA SER A 44 -12.96 -29.31 8.72
C SER A 44 -13.42 -28.54 9.97
N VAL A 45 -13.29 -27.21 9.96
CA VAL A 45 -13.81 -26.35 11.04
C VAL A 45 -15.34 -26.40 11.10
N SER A 46 -16.02 -26.39 9.94
CA SER A 46 -17.48 -26.53 9.89
C SER A 46 -17.97 -27.91 10.36
N GLU A 47 -17.22 -28.97 10.07
CA GLU A 47 -17.50 -30.32 10.59
C GLU A 47 -17.31 -30.38 12.12
N LEU A 48 -16.26 -29.75 12.66
CA LEU A 48 -16.03 -29.64 14.10
C LEU A 48 -17.11 -28.81 14.82
N GLU A 49 -17.54 -27.70 14.20
CA GLU A 49 -18.62 -26.83 14.69
C GLU A 49 -19.96 -27.58 14.78
N ALA A 50 -20.22 -28.49 13.83
CA ALA A 50 -21.45 -29.29 13.78
C ALA A 50 -21.48 -30.48 14.74
N SER A 51 -20.41 -30.71 15.52
CA SER A 51 -20.35 -31.81 16.48
C SER A 51 -21.32 -31.60 17.64
N ASP A 52 -22.16 -32.60 17.95
CA ASP A 52 -23.20 -32.53 18.99
C ASP A 52 -22.67 -32.26 20.41
N SER A 53 -21.37 -32.51 20.66
CA SER A 53 -20.74 -32.28 21.96
C SER A 53 -19.29 -31.82 21.84
N LEU A 54 -19.07 -30.51 21.81
CA LEU A 54 -17.74 -29.92 21.91
C LEU A 54 -17.19 -30.12 23.33
N THR A 55 -16.18 -30.98 23.46
CA THR A 55 -15.38 -31.02 24.70
C THR A 55 -14.61 -29.70 24.86
N PRO A 56 -14.19 -29.31 26.08
CA PRO A 56 -13.42 -28.09 26.26
C PRO A 56 -12.16 -28.02 25.39
N ALA A 57 -11.44 -29.14 25.21
CA ALA A 57 -10.27 -29.22 24.32
C ALA A 57 -10.64 -29.03 22.84
N MET A 58 -11.77 -29.58 22.39
CA MET A 58 -12.28 -29.34 21.03
C MET A 58 -12.70 -27.88 20.85
N ALA A 59 -13.24 -27.22 21.88
CA ALA A 59 -13.57 -25.81 21.84
C ALA A 59 -12.30 -24.93 21.70
N VAL A 60 -11.22 -25.25 22.42
CA VAL A 60 -9.92 -24.57 22.21
C VAL A 60 -9.47 -24.70 20.78
N ARG A 61 -9.46 -25.93 20.25
CA ARG A 61 -9.06 -26.19 18.87
C ARG A 61 -9.91 -25.42 17.87
N LEU A 62 -11.24 -25.48 18.03
CA LEU A 62 -12.19 -24.76 17.18
C LEU A 62 -11.92 -23.26 17.21
N GLY A 63 -11.69 -22.69 18.40
CA GLY A 63 -11.35 -21.29 18.59
C GLY A 63 -10.04 -20.87 17.91
N VAL A 64 -8.98 -21.69 18.03
CA VAL A 64 -7.70 -21.46 17.33
C VAL A 64 -7.90 -21.52 15.81
N CYS A 65 -8.63 -22.51 15.30
CA CYS A 65 -8.89 -22.61 13.87
C CYS A 65 -9.76 -21.44 13.35
N TYR A 66 -10.69 -20.92 14.15
CA TYR A 66 -11.39 -19.67 13.81
C TYR A 66 -10.43 -18.49 13.70
N TYR A 67 -9.46 -18.37 14.61
CA TYR A 67 -8.43 -17.35 14.52
C TYR A 67 -7.60 -17.48 13.22
N LEU A 68 -7.15 -18.70 12.89
CA LEU A 68 -6.39 -18.96 11.65
C LEU A 68 -7.18 -18.59 10.39
N LEU A 69 -8.48 -18.88 10.36
CA LEU A 69 -9.40 -18.51 9.28
C LEU A 69 -9.78 -17.01 9.27
N GLY A 70 -9.25 -16.20 10.19
CA GLY A 70 -9.58 -14.78 10.31
C GLY A 70 -10.97 -14.49 10.91
N ARG A 71 -11.69 -15.52 11.39
CA ARG A 71 -13.02 -15.38 12.04
C ARG A 71 -12.86 -14.98 13.51
N THR A 72 -12.22 -13.85 13.76
CA THR A 72 -11.79 -13.39 15.09
C THR A 72 -12.90 -13.25 16.11
N ASN A 73 -14.08 -12.74 15.75
CA ASN A 73 -15.20 -12.63 16.69
C ASN A 73 -15.66 -14.02 17.19
N ARG A 74 -15.79 -14.99 16.29
CA ARG A 74 -16.11 -16.37 16.67
C ARG A 74 -14.99 -17.01 17.49
N ALA A 75 -13.73 -16.71 17.17
CA ALA A 75 -12.60 -17.17 17.97
C ALA A 75 -12.68 -16.65 19.40
N ILE A 76 -12.96 -15.36 19.61
CA ILE A 76 -13.11 -14.75 20.95
C ILE A 76 -14.25 -15.42 21.73
N GLU A 77 -15.45 -15.53 21.13
CA GLU A 77 -16.61 -16.17 21.77
C GLU A 77 -16.34 -17.62 22.18
N THR A 78 -15.70 -18.39 21.29
CA THR A 78 -15.37 -19.80 21.53
C THR A 78 -14.30 -19.94 22.60
N LEU A 79 -13.22 -19.14 22.53
CA LEU A 79 -12.09 -19.25 23.46
C LEU A 79 -12.42 -18.72 24.87
N ARG A 80 -13.32 -17.73 25.00
CA ARG A 80 -13.83 -17.27 26.31
C ARG A 80 -14.62 -18.34 27.05
N SER A 81 -15.27 -19.26 26.33
CA SER A 81 -16.08 -20.35 26.91
C SER A 81 -15.36 -21.69 27.00
N ALA A 82 -14.09 -21.76 26.58
CA ALA A 82 -13.27 -22.97 26.59
C ALA A 82 -12.70 -23.30 27.99
N ASP A 83 -11.68 -24.16 28.04
CA ASP A 83 -11.08 -24.67 29.30
C ASP A 83 -10.15 -23.69 30.02
N GLY A 84 -9.88 -22.50 29.47
CA GLY A 84 -8.92 -21.55 30.02
C GLY A 84 -7.47 -22.06 30.02
N SER A 85 -7.16 -23.06 29.18
CA SER A 85 -5.79 -23.56 29.00
C SER A 85 -4.85 -22.47 28.48
N ALA A 86 -3.55 -22.70 28.64
CA ALA A 86 -2.52 -21.75 28.22
C ALA A 86 -2.62 -21.40 26.72
N LEU A 87 -2.94 -22.40 25.88
CA LEU A 87 -3.17 -22.20 24.45
C LEU A 87 -4.42 -21.37 24.18
N ALA A 88 -5.53 -21.67 24.87
CA ALA A 88 -6.78 -20.93 24.72
C ALA A 88 -6.62 -19.45 25.05
N LEU A 89 -5.94 -19.16 26.17
CA LEU A 89 -5.66 -17.80 26.62
C LEU A 89 -4.72 -17.05 25.66
N PHE A 90 -3.69 -17.73 25.13
CA PHE A 90 -2.78 -17.11 24.18
C PHE A 90 -3.51 -16.72 22.88
N TYR A 91 -4.31 -17.63 22.32
CA TYR A 91 -5.06 -17.35 21.09
C TYR A 91 -6.27 -16.44 21.32
N LEU A 92 -6.82 -16.37 22.54
CA LEU A 92 -7.78 -15.34 22.93
C LEU A 92 -7.10 -13.97 22.86
N GLY A 93 -5.90 -13.83 23.41
CA GLY A 93 -5.09 -12.63 23.31
C GLY A 93 -4.80 -12.23 21.85
N ARG A 94 -4.41 -13.19 21.01
CA ARG A 94 -4.19 -12.97 19.56
C ARG A 94 -5.45 -12.50 18.85
N SER A 95 -6.62 -13.01 19.23
CA SER A 95 -7.90 -12.64 18.63
C SER A 95 -8.36 -11.25 19.07
N LEU A 96 -8.21 -10.91 20.36
CA LEU A 96 -8.48 -9.57 20.91
C LEU A 96 -7.54 -8.52 20.32
N PHE A 97 -6.26 -8.87 20.11
CA PHE A 97 -5.32 -7.99 19.43
C PHE A 97 -5.80 -7.65 18.02
N ALA A 98 -6.31 -8.64 17.27
CA ALA A 98 -6.80 -8.45 15.92
C ALA A 98 -8.09 -7.61 15.83
N THR A 99 -8.87 -7.48 16.92
CA THR A 99 -10.02 -6.57 17.02
C THR A 99 -9.66 -5.18 17.57
N GLY A 100 -8.39 -4.96 17.94
CA GLY A 100 -7.91 -3.70 18.52
C GLY A 100 -8.06 -3.58 20.04
N GLU A 101 -8.50 -4.65 20.71
CA GLU A 101 -8.68 -4.72 22.17
C GLU A 101 -7.34 -5.01 22.87
N TYR A 102 -6.35 -4.14 22.67
CA TYR A 102 -4.95 -4.40 23.05
C TYR A 102 -4.73 -4.62 24.56
N ALA A 103 -5.45 -3.88 25.42
CA ALA A 103 -5.31 -4.03 26.86
C ALA A 103 -5.82 -5.40 27.38
N GLU A 104 -6.94 -5.88 26.83
CA GLU A 104 -7.46 -7.22 27.13
C GLU A 104 -6.56 -8.30 26.53
N ALA A 105 -5.96 -8.06 25.36
CA ALA A 105 -4.98 -8.96 24.77
C ALA A 105 -3.76 -9.15 25.69
N ILE A 106 -3.19 -8.07 26.22
CA ILE A 106 -2.07 -8.12 27.17
C ILE A 106 -2.44 -8.91 28.44
N THR A 107 -3.63 -8.66 28.98
CA THR A 107 -4.16 -9.41 30.14
C THR A 107 -4.23 -10.91 29.84
N SER A 108 -4.70 -11.27 28.64
CA SER A 108 -4.79 -12.66 28.19
C SER A 108 -3.42 -13.31 28.00
N TYR A 109 -2.42 -12.58 27.48
CA TYR A 109 -1.05 -13.08 27.36
C TYR A 109 -0.38 -13.33 28.72
N HIS A 110 -0.63 -12.47 29.70
CA HIS A 110 -0.17 -12.69 31.07
C HIS A 110 -0.84 -13.91 31.71
N ALA A 111 -2.15 -14.08 31.51
CA ALA A 111 -2.87 -15.26 31.97
C ALA A 111 -2.35 -16.54 31.30
N ALA A 112 -2.09 -16.50 29.98
CA ALA A 112 -1.51 -17.62 29.23
C ALA A 112 -0.13 -18.02 29.78
N ARG A 113 0.73 -17.04 30.08
CA ARG A 113 2.03 -17.28 30.73
C ARG A 113 1.85 -17.94 32.09
N GLY A 114 0.91 -17.46 32.91
CA GLY A 114 0.59 -18.05 34.21
C GLY A 114 0.07 -19.49 34.12
N ALA A 115 -0.67 -19.81 33.04
CA ALA A 115 -1.17 -21.14 32.74
C ALA A 115 -0.12 -22.07 32.09
N GLY A 116 1.12 -21.61 31.88
CA GLY A 116 2.23 -22.41 31.38
C GLY A 116 2.52 -22.30 29.88
N TYR A 117 1.99 -21.28 29.19
CA TYR A 117 2.41 -21.00 27.81
C TYR A 117 3.85 -20.48 27.78
N ASN A 118 4.52 -20.58 26.63
CA ASN A 118 5.90 -20.12 26.48
C ASN A 118 6.00 -18.62 26.85
N ALA A 119 6.82 -18.32 27.87
CA ALA A 119 6.92 -16.98 28.44
C ALA A 119 7.48 -15.95 27.44
N ASP A 120 8.41 -16.36 26.59
CA ASP A 120 9.04 -15.50 25.60
C ASP A 120 8.04 -15.14 24.50
N HIS A 121 7.25 -16.11 24.03
CA HIS A 121 6.17 -15.85 23.06
C HIS A 121 5.09 -14.93 23.64
N CYS A 122 4.73 -15.08 24.91
CA CYS A 122 3.83 -14.15 25.59
C CYS A 122 4.42 -12.74 25.66
N ALA A 123 5.71 -12.60 25.99
CA ALA A 123 6.38 -11.30 26.08
C ALA A 123 6.46 -10.60 24.71
N LEU A 124 6.80 -11.34 23.65
CA LEU A 124 6.78 -10.81 22.27
C LEU A 124 5.38 -10.29 21.88
N ALA A 125 4.33 -11.08 22.16
CA ALA A 125 2.96 -10.67 21.87
C ALA A 125 2.48 -9.49 22.72
N THR A 126 2.93 -9.39 23.98
CA THR A 126 2.69 -8.23 24.84
C THR A 126 3.40 -6.99 24.31
N GLY A 127 4.67 -7.11 23.90
CA GLY A 127 5.44 -6.01 23.30
C GLY A 127 4.80 -5.51 22.01
N GLU A 128 4.28 -6.40 21.18
CA GLU A 128 3.48 -6.05 20.00
C GLU A 128 2.24 -5.24 20.39
N ALA A 129 1.43 -5.74 21.33
CA ALA A 129 0.21 -5.04 21.78
C ALA A 129 0.48 -3.66 22.40
N GLN A 130 1.54 -3.51 23.19
CA GLN A 130 1.97 -2.22 23.76
C GLN A 130 2.33 -1.21 22.67
N ARG A 131 3.07 -1.65 21.64
CA ARG A 131 3.40 -0.79 20.49
C ARG A 131 2.15 -0.32 19.75
N TYR A 132 1.17 -1.19 19.54
CA TYR A 132 -0.10 -0.81 18.89
C TYR A 132 -1.01 0.07 19.76
N MET A 133 -0.86 0.04 21.09
CA MET A 133 -1.44 1.04 22.00
C MET A 133 -0.78 2.41 21.94
N GLY A 134 0.35 2.55 21.21
CA GLY A 134 1.15 3.77 21.16
C GLY A 134 2.20 3.86 22.26
N ASP A 135 2.36 2.84 23.10
CA ASP A 135 3.40 2.77 24.14
C ASP A 135 4.60 1.95 23.66
N ALA A 136 5.33 2.51 22.69
CA ALA A 136 6.53 1.87 22.15
C ALA A 136 7.67 1.79 23.18
N ALA A 137 7.67 2.64 24.22
CA ALA A 137 8.67 2.60 25.28
C ALA A 137 8.48 1.36 26.18
N ALA A 138 7.24 1.07 26.60
CA ALA A 138 6.93 -0.15 27.33
C ALA A 138 7.19 -1.42 26.50
N SER A 139 6.90 -1.35 25.19
CA SER A 139 7.23 -2.41 24.24
C SER A 139 8.74 -2.70 24.25
N LEU A 140 9.58 -1.67 24.15
CA LEU A 140 11.03 -1.84 24.15
C LEU A 140 11.53 -2.43 25.47
N ALA A 141 11.02 -1.95 26.61
CA ALA A 141 11.38 -2.48 27.92
C ALA A 141 11.03 -3.98 28.04
N THR A 142 9.85 -4.39 27.57
CA THR A 142 9.44 -5.81 27.56
C THR A 142 10.36 -6.66 26.67
N LEU A 143 10.79 -6.13 25.52
CA LEU A 143 11.70 -6.83 24.61
C LEU A 143 13.14 -6.89 25.16
N ASP A 144 13.58 -5.91 25.93
CA ASP A 144 14.91 -5.90 26.55
C ASP A 144 15.03 -6.86 27.75
N GLU A 145 13.91 -7.31 28.33
CA GLU A 145 13.89 -8.39 29.34
C GLU A 145 14.15 -9.78 28.75
N LEU A 146 13.92 -9.95 27.43
CA LEU A 146 14.18 -11.20 26.74
C LEU A 146 15.67 -11.39 26.51
N SER A 147 16.16 -12.62 26.69
CA SER A 147 17.59 -12.92 26.54
C SER A 147 17.83 -14.34 26.01
N GLY A 148 18.96 -14.53 25.33
CA GLY A 148 19.41 -15.84 24.87
C GLY A 148 18.92 -16.18 23.46
N ALA A 149 18.46 -17.42 23.26
CA ALA A 149 18.12 -17.92 21.92
C ALA A 149 16.96 -17.15 21.27
N ILE A 150 16.03 -16.61 22.07
CA ILE A 150 14.89 -15.85 21.57
C ILE A 150 15.32 -14.60 20.81
N GLU A 151 16.44 -13.95 21.19
CA GLU A 151 16.94 -12.73 20.54
C GLU A 151 17.39 -12.94 19.09
N GLN A 152 17.59 -14.20 18.69
CA GLN A 152 17.93 -14.59 17.33
C GLN A 152 16.73 -15.09 16.53
N THR A 153 15.52 -15.11 17.12
CA THR A 153 14.31 -15.47 16.38
C THR A 153 13.88 -14.34 15.46
N ALA A 154 13.28 -14.70 14.32
CA ALA A 154 12.77 -13.73 13.37
C ALA A 154 11.70 -12.82 13.99
N GLU A 155 10.82 -13.37 14.84
CA GLU A 155 9.77 -12.62 15.53
C GLU A 155 10.36 -11.58 16.49
N TYR A 156 11.36 -11.94 17.30
CA TYR A 156 12.03 -10.97 18.17
C TYR A 156 12.68 -9.81 17.39
N LEU A 157 13.45 -10.16 16.36
CA LEU A 157 14.14 -9.18 15.52
C LEU A 157 13.15 -8.23 14.83
N TYR A 158 12.02 -8.77 14.36
CA TYR A 158 10.93 -8.00 13.81
C TYR A 158 10.31 -7.06 14.85
N GLN A 159 9.89 -7.57 16.02
CA GLN A 159 9.24 -6.74 17.05
C GLN A 159 10.20 -5.64 17.53
N ARG A 160 11.48 -5.94 17.74
CA ARG A 160 12.50 -4.94 18.09
C ARG A 160 12.63 -3.87 17.00
N GLY A 161 12.72 -4.27 15.73
CA GLY A 161 12.79 -3.35 14.60
C GLY A 161 11.55 -2.44 14.49
N ALA A 162 10.36 -3.03 14.63
CA ALA A 162 9.09 -2.29 14.59
C ALA A 162 8.94 -1.32 15.75
N THR A 163 9.40 -1.69 16.95
CA THR A 163 9.39 -0.83 18.13
C THR A 163 10.38 0.32 18.01
N ILE A 164 11.61 0.08 17.52
CA ILE A 164 12.58 1.15 17.27
C ILE A 164 12.06 2.11 16.19
N ALA A 165 11.44 1.60 15.12
CA ALA A 165 10.81 2.42 14.10
C ALA A 165 9.69 3.31 14.68
N ALA A 166 8.85 2.75 15.56
CA ALA A 166 7.79 3.50 16.23
C ALA A 166 8.30 4.59 17.17
N LEU A 167 9.50 4.41 17.75
CA LEU A 167 10.19 5.41 18.56
C LEU A 167 10.91 6.50 17.73
N GLY A 168 10.87 6.41 16.40
CA GLY A 168 11.63 7.32 15.53
C GLY A 168 13.13 7.06 15.56
N GLY A 169 13.54 5.82 15.84
CA GLY A 169 14.95 5.40 15.86
C GLY A 169 15.61 5.42 14.48
N ASN A 170 16.90 5.06 14.44
CA ASN A 170 17.70 5.14 13.23
C ASN A 170 17.17 4.19 12.12
N PRO A 171 16.78 4.70 10.93
CA PRO A 171 16.26 3.86 9.84
C PRO A 171 17.23 2.77 9.36
N THR A 172 18.53 2.98 9.52
CA THR A 172 19.56 1.99 9.13
C THR A 172 19.53 0.79 10.07
N GLU A 173 19.35 1.04 11.38
CA GLU A 173 19.25 -0.01 12.39
C GLU A 173 17.96 -0.82 12.21
N VAL A 174 16.84 -0.13 11.97
CA VAL A 174 15.53 -0.75 11.69
C VAL A 174 15.62 -1.71 10.50
N VAL A 175 16.20 -1.25 9.39
CA VAL A 175 16.39 -2.11 8.20
C VAL A 175 17.29 -3.30 8.51
N ALA A 176 18.39 -3.11 9.25
CA ALA A 176 19.29 -4.21 9.60
C ALA A 176 18.59 -5.29 10.46
N LEU A 177 17.73 -4.87 11.38
CA LEU A 177 16.92 -5.78 12.20
C LEU A 177 15.95 -6.60 11.34
N TYR A 178 15.23 -5.94 10.42
CA TYR A 178 14.33 -6.67 9.53
C TYR A 178 15.07 -7.57 8.54
N GLU A 179 16.23 -7.17 8.00
CA GLU A 179 17.05 -8.01 7.13
C GLU A 179 17.54 -9.26 7.87
N ARG A 180 17.95 -9.13 9.14
CA ARG A 180 18.30 -10.28 9.99
C ARG A 180 17.09 -11.17 10.28
N ALA A 181 15.91 -10.59 10.51
CA ALA A 181 14.68 -11.35 10.70
C ALA A 181 14.35 -12.18 9.45
N VAL A 182 14.42 -11.57 8.26
CA VAL A 182 14.18 -12.27 6.98
C VAL A 182 15.27 -13.30 6.66
N ALA A 183 16.52 -13.07 7.06
CA ALA A 183 17.57 -14.08 6.94
C ALA A 183 17.32 -15.30 7.83
N THR A 184 16.65 -15.10 8.97
CA THR A 184 16.29 -16.18 9.92
C THR A 184 15.04 -16.92 9.46
N ASP A 185 14.02 -16.19 9.04
CA ASP A 185 12.81 -16.74 8.42
C ASP A 185 12.49 -15.95 7.12
N PRO A 186 12.80 -16.52 5.94
CA PRO A 186 12.58 -15.88 4.64
C PRO A 186 11.12 -15.54 4.31
N ARG A 187 10.16 -16.08 5.07
CA ARG A 187 8.72 -15.91 4.90
C ARG A 187 8.08 -15.12 6.05
N HIS A 188 8.87 -14.57 6.96
CA HIS A 188 8.34 -13.84 8.12
C HIS A 188 7.49 -12.63 7.67
N PRO A 189 6.17 -12.63 7.89
CA PRO A 189 5.28 -11.65 7.27
C PRO A 189 5.52 -10.22 7.75
N GLY A 190 5.77 -10.04 9.06
CA GLY A 190 6.03 -8.74 9.67
C GLY A 190 7.33 -8.09 9.17
N ALA A 191 8.46 -8.82 9.23
CA ALA A 191 9.75 -8.34 8.74
C ALA A 191 9.75 -8.01 7.24
N LEU A 192 9.14 -8.85 6.40
CA LEU A 192 9.00 -8.57 4.97
C LEU A 192 8.18 -7.29 4.72
N PHE A 193 7.07 -7.12 5.44
CA PHE A 193 6.26 -5.91 5.40
C PHE A 193 7.03 -4.66 5.85
N GLY A 194 7.77 -4.77 6.96
CA GLY A 194 8.61 -3.69 7.48
C GLY A 194 9.67 -3.25 6.48
N LEU A 195 10.36 -4.20 5.83
CA LEU A 195 11.32 -3.89 4.76
C LEU A 195 10.65 -3.28 3.54
N ALA A 196 9.48 -3.77 3.13
CA ALA A 196 8.75 -3.22 2.00
C ALA A 196 8.39 -1.75 2.25
N LEU A 197 7.93 -1.41 3.46
CA LEU A 197 7.63 -0.04 3.85
C LEU A 197 8.88 0.85 3.85
N GLU A 198 10.02 0.36 4.33
CA GLU A 198 11.28 1.10 4.29
C GLU A 198 11.81 1.29 2.86
N CYS A 199 11.61 0.31 1.97
CA CYS A 199 11.97 0.42 0.55
C CYS A 199 11.06 1.43 -0.17
N ASP A 200 9.74 1.39 0.05
CA ASP A 200 8.79 2.38 -0.53
C ASP A 200 9.11 3.81 -0.05
N ARG A 201 9.45 3.99 1.24
CA ARG A 201 9.89 5.29 1.78
C ARG A 201 11.15 5.84 1.10
N ARG A 202 12.02 4.96 0.60
CA ARG A 202 13.25 5.31 -0.13
C ARG A 202 13.04 5.40 -1.65
N GLY A 203 11.83 5.14 -2.15
CA GLY A 203 11.48 5.14 -3.57
C GLY A 203 11.94 3.89 -4.33
N ASP A 204 12.34 2.83 -3.63
CA ASP A 204 12.68 1.54 -4.25
C ASP A 204 11.41 0.68 -4.42
N ASP A 205 10.54 1.14 -5.33
CA ASP A 205 9.20 0.59 -5.56
C ASP A 205 9.22 -0.87 -6.05
N ASP A 206 10.27 -1.30 -6.74
CA ASP A 206 10.39 -2.65 -7.29
C ASP A 206 10.79 -3.66 -6.21
N ARG A 207 11.78 -3.32 -5.37
CA ARG A 207 12.13 -4.14 -4.21
C ARG A 207 10.99 -4.21 -3.21
N ALA A 208 10.29 -3.09 -2.99
CA ALA A 208 9.12 -3.07 -2.11
C ALA A 208 7.99 -3.98 -2.62
N LEU A 209 7.77 -4.04 -3.94
CA LEU A 209 6.77 -4.93 -4.54
C LEU A 209 7.14 -6.40 -4.31
N GLU A 210 8.39 -6.79 -4.61
CA GLU A 210 8.88 -8.17 -4.41
C GLU A 210 8.71 -8.62 -2.94
N LEU A 211 9.05 -7.74 -1.99
CA LEU A 211 8.92 -8.02 -0.56
C LEU A 211 7.46 -8.17 -0.13
N CYS A 212 6.56 -7.33 -0.64
CA CYS A 212 5.12 -7.46 -0.41
C CYS A 212 4.55 -8.76 -0.99
N GLU A 213 4.93 -9.13 -2.24
CA GLU A 213 4.53 -10.39 -2.88
C GLU A 213 4.98 -11.61 -2.09
N ARG A 214 6.20 -11.58 -1.55
CA ARG A 214 6.70 -12.63 -0.64
C ARG A 214 5.94 -12.67 0.67
N ALA A 215 5.63 -11.51 1.27
CA ALA A 215 4.93 -11.43 2.55
C ALA A 215 3.52 -12.05 2.47
N VAL A 216 2.84 -11.93 1.32
CA VAL A 216 1.46 -12.46 1.15
C VAL A 216 1.39 -13.96 0.87
N GLN A 217 2.54 -14.63 0.77
CA GLN A 217 2.62 -16.10 0.67
C GLN A 217 2.52 -16.79 2.04
N GLY A 218 2.72 -16.05 3.14
CA GLY A 218 2.55 -16.56 4.49
C GLY A 218 1.07 -16.72 4.88
N TYR A 219 0.81 -17.71 5.74
CA TYR A 219 -0.50 -17.96 6.33
C TYR A 219 -0.44 -17.94 7.88
N PRO A 220 -1.37 -17.25 8.58
CA PRO A 220 -2.40 -16.36 8.02
C PRO A 220 -1.80 -15.14 7.33
N THR A 221 -2.44 -14.66 6.26
CA THR A 221 -1.86 -13.56 5.49
C THR A 221 -1.95 -12.25 6.26
N HIS A 222 -0.83 -11.52 6.37
CA HIS A 222 -0.78 -10.22 7.02
C HIS A 222 -1.59 -9.18 6.23
N VAL A 223 -2.65 -8.63 6.86
CA VAL A 223 -3.58 -7.67 6.23
C VAL A 223 -2.85 -6.43 5.72
N GLY A 224 -1.89 -5.91 6.48
CA GLY A 224 -1.09 -4.76 6.05
C GLY A 224 -0.34 -5.02 4.75
N SER A 225 0.21 -6.23 4.58
CA SER A 225 0.94 -6.61 3.35
C SER A 225 0.01 -6.71 2.15
N LEU A 226 -1.20 -7.24 2.32
CA LEU A 226 -2.20 -7.28 1.25
C LEU A 226 -2.69 -5.88 0.86
N LEU A 227 -2.91 -4.99 1.83
CA LEU A 227 -3.30 -3.61 1.55
C LEU A 227 -2.20 -2.89 0.75
N ASN A 228 -0.96 -2.96 1.22
CA ASN A 228 0.16 -2.31 0.54
C ASN A 228 0.40 -2.90 -0.85
N LEU A 229 0.35 -4.23 -0.99
CA LEU A 229 0.46 -4.88 -2.30
C LEU A 229 -0.64 -4.41 -3.27
N GLY A 230 -1.89 -4.32 -2.78
CA GLY A 230 -3.00 -3.80 -3.57
C GLY A 230 -2.76 -2.36 -4.05
N LEU A 231 -2.29 -1.48 -3.15
CA LEU A 231 -1.97 -0.10 -3.49
C LEU A 231 -0.83 -0.01 -4.51
N MET A 232 0.19 -0.86 -4.37
CA MET A 232 1.31 -0.93 -5.32
C MET A 232 0.88 -1.44 -6.71
N TYR A 233 -0.12 -2.31 -6.78
CA TYR A 233 -0.74 -2.72 -8.02
C TYR A 233 -1.59 -1.62 -8.64
N GLU A 234 -2.37 -0.87 -7.86
CA GLU A 234 -3.09 0.31 -8.35
C GLU A 234 -2.14 1.38 -8.90
N ASP A 235 -1.02 1.64 -8.22
CA ASP A 235 0.02 2.57 -8.69
C ASP A 235 0.59 2.15 -10.06
N ARG A 236 0.58 0.85 -10.35
CA ARG A 236 1.02 0.26 -11.64
C ARG A 236 -0.14 0.02 -12.61
N LEU A 237 -1.35 0.54 -12.32
CA LEU A 237 -2.56 0.37 -13.12
C LEU A 237 -3.03 -1.09 -13.26
N GLN A 238 -2.59 -1.97 -12.37
CA GLN A 238 -2.95 -3.39 -12.32
C GLN A 238 -4.16 -3.60 -11.41
N TYR A 239 -5.30 -3.00 -11.78
CA TYR A 239 -6.49 -2.94 -10.94
C TYR A 239 -7.09 -4.30 -10.60
N GLU A 240 -7.02 -5.27 -11.50
CA GLU A 240 -7.48 -6.64 -11.22
C GLU A 240 -6.65 -7.32 -10.11
N ALA A 241 -5.32 -7.15 -10.16
CA ALA A 241 -4.42 -7.68 -9.13
C ALA A 241 -4.64 -6.97 -7.79
N ALA A 242 -4.90 -5.66 -7.82
CA ALA A 242 -5.28 -4.89 -6.62
C ALA A 242 -6.60 -5.37 -6.02
N GLN A 243 -7.65 -5.54 -6.85
CA GLN A 243 -8.94 -6.06 -6.43
C GLN A 243 -8.80 -7.45 -5.81
N ALA A 244 -7.96 -8.33 -6.37
CA ALA A 244 -7.69 -9.65 -5.79
C ALA A 244 -7.07 -9.55 -4.38
N CYS A 245 -6.15 -8.60 -4.16
CA CYS A 245 -5.56 -8.35 -2.85
C CYS A 245 -6.61 -7.89 -1.83
N TYR A 246 -7.45 -6.92 -2.19
CA TYR A 246 -8.48 -6.41 -1.28
C TYR A 246 -9.58 -7.44 -1.02
N ARG A 247 -9.96 -8.24 -2.03
CA ARG A 247 -10.94 -9.32 -1.88
C ARG A 247 -10.47 -10.35 -0.86
N ARG A 248 -9.19 -10.75 -0.88
CA ARG A 248 -8.61 -11.66 0.13
C ARG A 248 -8.75 -11.13 1.56
N ILE A 249 -8.62 -9.82 1.75
CA ILE A 249 -8.85 -9.19 3.06
C ILE A 249 -10.34 -9.29 3.42
N LEU A 250 -11.24 -8.93 2.50
CA LEU A 250 -12.68 -8.92 2.74
C LEU A 250 -13.27 -10.33 2.97
N ASP A 251 -12.66 -11.37 2.41
CA ASP A 251 -13.04 -12.76 2.69
C ASP A 251 -12.82 -13.14 4.16
N SER A 252 -11.84 -12.53 4.83
CA SER A 252 -11.51 -12.76 6.25
C SER A 252 -12.12 -11.69 7.17
N PHE A 253 -12.11 -10.44 6.72
CA PHE A 253 -12.58 -9.25 7.43
C PHE A 253 -13.59 -8.48 6.56
N PRO A 254 -14.85 -8.95 6.44
CA PRO A 254 -15.84 -8.35 5.53
C PRO A 254 -16.15 -6.87 5.83
N ASN A 255 -15.87 -6.43 7.05
CA ASN A 255 -16.11 -5.07 7.52
C ASN A 255 -14.84 -4.21 7.60
N ASP A 256 -13.69 -4.65 7.09
CA ASP A 256 -12.49 -3.80 7.06
C ASP A 256 -12.77 -2.55 6.20
N PRO A 257 -12.78 -1.34 6.79
CA PRO A 257 -13.22 -0.13 6.09
C PRO A 257 -12.26 0.26 4.97
N ARG A 258 -10.95 -0.01 5.14
CA ARG A 258 -9.92 0.31 4.15
C ARG A 258 -10.01 -0.63 2.96
N ALA A 259 -10.11 -1.93 3.21
CA ALA A 259 -10.23 -2.92 2.14
C ALA A 259 -11.53 -2.72 1.34
N ARG A 260 -12.66 -2.38 1.99
CA ARG A 260 -13.92 -2.06 1.28
C ARG A 260 -13.78 -0.82 0.41
N LEU A 261 -13.17 0.23 0.93
CA LEU A 261 -12.95 1.47 0.20
C LEU A 261 -12.04 1.22 -1.01
N TYR A 262 -10.86 0.63 -0.79
CA TYR A 262 -9.90 0.39 -1.86
C TYR A 262 -10.39 -0.64 -2.89
N PHE A 263 -11.13 -1.67 -2.47
CA PHE A 263 -11.79 -2.58 -3.41
C PHE A 263 -12.76 -1.83 -4.34
N LYS A 264 -13.64 -1.00 -3.78
CA LYS A 264 -14.58 -0.20 -4.56
C LYS A 264 -13.86 0.76 -5.51
N ASP A 265 -12.81 1.43 -5.04
CA ASP A 265 -12.02 2.36 -5.85
C ASP A 265 -11.29 1.65 -7.00
N ALA A 266 -10.70 0.48 -6.73
CA ALA A 266 -10.03 -0.34 -7.74
C ALA A 266 -11.02 -0.94 -8.74
N SER A 267 -12.24 -1.31 -8.32
CA SER A 267 -13.32 -1.74 -9.22
C SER A 267 -13.84 -0.58 -10.08
N ALA A 268 -14.10 0.59 -9.50
CA ALA A 268 -14.55 1.75 -10.27
C ALA A 268 -13.49 2.25 -11.27
N SER A 269 -12.22 2.17 -10.88
CA SER A 269 -11.10 2.45 -11.78
C SER A 269 -11.01 1.39 -12.87
N GLY A 270 -11.19 0.11 -12.51
CA GLY A 270 -11.29 -1.06 -13.40
C GLY A 270 -12.48 -1.03 -14.39
N ASP A 271 -13.60 -0.41 -14.01
CA ASP A 271 -14.83 -0.31 -14.79
C ASP A 271 -14.88 0.92 -15.71
N MET A 272 -13.92 1.85 -15.62
CA MET A 272 -13.70 2.85 -16.68
C MET A 272 -13.14 2.14 -17.92
N PHE A 273 -14.01 1.55 -18.74
CA PHE A 273 -13.76 1.05 -20.11
C PHE A 273 -12.26 0.94 -20.47
N TYR A 274 -11.60 -0.15 -20.05
CA TYR A 274 -10.27 -0.50 -20.55
C TYR A 274 -10.41 -0.96 -21.98
N ASP A 275 -10.51 0.02 -22.89
CA ASP A 275 -10.15 -0.25 -24.27
C ASP A 275 -8.61 -0.34 -24.31
N GLU A 276 -8.08 -1.57 -24.20
CA GLU A 276 -6.67 -1.85 -24.42
C GLU A 276 -6.17 -1.21 -25.73
N GLU A 277 -7.03 -1.08 -26.75
CA GLU A 277 -6.69 -0.36 -27.98
C GLU A 277 -6.61 1.15 -27.76
N ALA A 278 -7.46 1.75 -26.93
CA ALA A 278 -7.38 3.17 -26.60
C ALA A 278 -6.11 3.51 -25.83
N GLN A 279 -5.68 2.67 -24.88
CA GLN A 279 -4.40 2.85 -24.18
C GLN A 279 -3.21 2.64 -25.12
N LYS A 280 -3.22 1.58 -25.93
CA LYS A 280 -2.19 1.38 -26.97
C LYS A 280 -2.17 2.54 -27.96
N ARG A 281 -3.33 3.13 -28.30
CA ARG A 281 -3.44 4.35 -29.12
C ARG A 281 -2.88 5.57 -28.39
N ALA A 282 -3.17 5.75 -27.10
CA ALA A 282 -2.68 6.88 -26.30
C ALA A 282 -1.15 6.82 -26.10
N GLU A 283 -0.60 5.63 -25.85
CA GLU A 283 0.84 5.40 -25.76
C GLU A 283 1.53 5.59 -27.12
N ARG A 284 0.92 5.07 -28.19
CA ARG A 284 1.40 5.28 -29.56
C ARG A 284 1.40 6.77 -29.92
N LEU A 285 0.33 7.48 -29.57
CA LEU A 285 0.20 8.92 -29.79
C LEU A 285 1.25 9.70 -29.00
N ASN A 286 1.45 9.40 -27.71
CA ASN A 286 2.50 10.04 -26.91
C ASN A 286 3.91 9.79 -27.46
N ARG A 287 4.19 8.58 -27.98
CA ARG A 287 5.47 8.32 -28.66
C ARG A 287 5.63 9.20 -29.90
N VAL A 288 4.56 9.39 -30.67
CA VAL A 288 4.58 10.26 -31.86
C VAL A 288 4.76 11.73 -31.48
N LEU A 289 4.05 12.23 -30.47
CA LEU A 289 4.16 13.62 -30.02
C LEU A 289 5.56 13.97 -29.51
N ASN A 290 6.29 13.01 -28.94
CA ASN A 290 7.66 13.22 -28.45
C ASN A 290 8.74 13.14 -29.53
N ILE A 291 8.39 12.86 -30.81
CA ILE A 291 9.37 12.83 -31.89
C ILE A 291 9.95 14.23 -32.09
N PRO A 292 11.28 14.40 -32.11
CA PRO A 292 11.92 15.67 -32.41
C PRO A 292 11.59 16.16 -33.82
N VAL A 293 11.35 17.46 -33.97
CA VAL A 293 11.13 18.07 -35.30
C VAL A 293 12.37 18.00 -36.21
N THR A 294 13.54 17.76 -35.62
CA THR A 294 14.82 17.59 -36.33
C THR A 294 14.92 16.30 -37.13
N ASP A 295 14.09 15.31 -36.81
CA ASP A 295 14.10 13.99 -37.47
C ASP A 295 13.46 14.03 -38.87
N PHE A 296 12.87 15.16 -39.25
CA PHE A 296 12.21 15.39 -40.53
C PHE A 296 13.05 16.28 -41.44
N GLU A 297 13.04 15.95 -42.74
CA GLU A 297 13.72 16.74 -43.78
C GLU A 297 12.94 18.03 -44.08
N LEU A 298 13.12 19.03 -43.22
CA LEU A 298 12.52 20.35 -43.36
C LEU A 298 13.49 21.34 -44.04
N SER A 299 12.94 22.30 -44.79
CA SER A 299 13.76 23.37 -45.36
C SER A 299 14.46 24.18 -44.25
N VAL A 300 15.59 24.80 -44.61
CA VAL A 300 16.39 25.61 -43.67
C VAL A 300 15.54 26.73 -43.04
N ARG A 301 14.57 27.28 -43.79
CA ARG A 301 13.63 28.30 -43.31
C ARG A 301 12.68 27.76 -42.23
N SER A 302 12.06 26.61 -42.50
CA SER A 302 11.13 25.95 -41.57
C SER A 302 11.83 25.59 -40.26
N ARG A 303 13.05 25.02 -40.32
CA ARG A 303 13.86 24.71 -39.13
C ARG A 303 14.23 25.94 -38.30
N ASN A 304 14.73 26.99 -38.94
CA ASN A 304 15.10 28.22 -38.24
C ASN A 304 13.89 28.90 -37.57
N CYS A 305 12.71 28.81 -38.19
CA CYS A 305 11.48 29.33 -37.62
C CYS A 305 11.04 28.53 -36.38
N LEU A 306 10.96 27.20 -36.48
CA LEU A 306 10.57 26.33 -35.37
C LEU A 306 11.52 26.48 -34.17
N GLN A 307 12.82 26.52 -34.43
CA GLN A 307 13.83 26.73 -33.40
C GLN A 307 13.66 28.08 -32.69
N LYS A 308 13.35 29.16 -33.43
CA LYS A 308 13.12 30.49 -32.86
C LYS A 308 11.84 30.55 -32.02
N MET A 309 10.83 29.78 -32.38
CA MET A 309 9.58 29.64 -31.62
C MET A 309 9.70 28.66 -30.44
N GLY A 310 10.88 28.07 -30.22
CA GLY A 310 11.12 27.13 -29.12
C GLY A 310 10.47 25.76 -29.32
N VAL A 311 9.98 25.45 -30.53
CA VAL A 311 9.37 24.17 -30.87
C VAL A 311 10.46 23.12 -31.00
N ARG A 312 10.38 22.05 -30.20
CA ARG A 312 11.37 20.96 -30.21
C ARG A 312 10.76 19.64 -30.66
N THR A 313 9.48 19.42 -30.40
CA THR A 313 8.77 18.16 -30.66
C THR A 313 7.53 18.36 -31.52
N LEU A 314 7.00 17.27 -32.09
CA LEU A 314 5.69 17.30 -32.76
C LEU A 314 4.57 17.74 -31.82
N GLY A 315 4.65 17.37 -30.54
CA GLY A 315 3.73 17.79 -29.50
C GLY A 315 3.68 19.32 -29.35
N ASP A 316 4.83 19.99 -29.39
CA ASP A 316 4.88 21.45 -29.32
C ASP A 316 4.19 22.10 -30.53
N LEU A 317 4.37 21.53 -31.72
CA LEU A 317 3.74 21.98 -32.97
C LEU A 317 2.22 21.82 -32.95
N THR A 318 1.71 20.71 -32.43
CA THR A 318 0.27 20.47 -32.33
C THR A 318 -0.44 21.44 -31.37
N ARG A 319 0.30 22.17 -30.52
CA ARG A 319 -0.23 23.21 -29.62
C ARG A 319 -0.15 24.63 -30.21
N ILE A 320 0.45 24.78 -31.39
CA ILE A 320 0.61 26.07 -32.08
C ILE A 320 -0.35 26.10 -33.27
N THR A 321 -1.01 27.24 -33.46
CA THR A 321 -1.94 27.44 -34.56
C THR A 321 -1.23 27.84 -35.86
N GLU A 322 -1.88 27.60 -37.01
CA GLU A 322 -1.37 28.06 -38.31
C GLU A 322 -1.15 29.58 -38.34
N ILE A 323 -2.04 30.33 -37.67
CA ILE A 323 -1.98 31.79 -37.57
C ILE A 323 -0.72 32.22 -36.81
N GLU A 324 -0.40 31.56 -35.70
CA GLU A 324 0.83 31.83 -34.92
C GLU A 324 2.09 31.51 -35.73
N LEU A 325 2.12 30.43 -36.52
CA LEU A 325 3.24 30.11 -37.41
C LEU A 325 3.42 31.17 -38.52
N LEU A 326 2.32 31.58 -39.17
CA LEU A 326 2.33 32.60 -40.21
C LEU A 326 2.70 34.00 -39.69
N SER A 327 2.49 34.26 -38.40
CA SER A 327 2.89 35.52 -37.76
C SER A 327 4.41 35.68 -37.60
N SER A 328 5.17 34.59 -37.73
CA SER A 328 6.63 34.60 -37.56
C SER A 328 7.34 35.25 -38.75
N LYS A 329 8.24 36.19 -38.44
CA LYS A 329 9.05 36.88 -39.46
C LYS A 329 9.90 35.87 -40.24
N ASN A 330 9.68 35.80 -41.56
CA ASN A 330 10.31 34.89 -42.53
C ASN A 330 9.72 33.47 -42.61
N PHE A 331 8.55 33.23 -42.03
CA PHE A 331 7.75 32.05 -42.30
C PHE A 331 6.79 32.34 -43.46
N GLY A 332 6.65 31.42 -44.40
CA GLY A 332 5.85 31.61 -45.61
C GLY A 332 5.04 30.37 -45.97
N GLU A 333 4.14 30.52 -46.94
CA GLU A 333 3.17 29.49 -47.34
C GLU A 333 3.82 28.14 -47.65
N THR A 334 4.98 28.14 -48.31
CA THR A 334 5.72 26.90 -48.61
C THR A 334 6.18 26.17 -47.35
N SER A 335 6.62 26.90 -46.32
CA SER A 335 7.04 26.32 -45.02
C SER A 335 5.84 25.81 -44.21
N LEU A 336 4.68 26.45 -44.35
CA LEU A 336 3.44 25.97 -43.74
C LEU A 336 3.02 24.63 -44.34
N ILE A 337 3.07 24.50 -45.67
CA ILE A 337 2.76 23.25 -46.38
C ILE A 337 3.73 22.14 -45.94
N GLU A 338 5.05 22.41 -45.89
CA GLU A 338 6.05 21.45 -45.41
C GLU A 338 5.74 20.93 -43.99
N ILE A 339 5.31 21.80 -43.08
CA ILE A 339 4.98 21.42 -41.70
C ILE A 339 3.67 20.63 -41.64
N ARG A 340 2.67 21.00 -42.46
CA ARG A 340 1.40 20.28 -42.54
C ARG A 340 1.59 18.87 -43.09
N ASP A 341 2.37 18.72 -44.17
CA ASP A 341 2.67 17.42 -44.78
C ASP A 341 3.43 16.51 -43.80
N MET A 342 4.36 17.07 -43.04
CA MET A 342 5.09 16.37 -41.99
C MET A 342 4.17 15.88 -40.87
N LEU A 343 3.27 16.72 -40.35
CA LEU A 343 2.32 16.33 -39.31
C LEU A 343 1.31 15.29 -39.83
N HIS A 344 0.80 15.46 -41.06
CA HIS A 344 -0.09 14.48 -41.70
C HIS A 344 0.59 13.12 -41.90
N SER A 345 1.89 13.06 -42.20
CA SER A 345 2.63 11.80 -42.31
C SER A 345 2.62 10.96 -41.02
N LYS A 346 2.30 11.59 -39.88
CA LYS A 346 2.16 10.97 -38.56
C LYS A 346 0.73 10.97 -38.03
N GLY A 347 -0.24 11.41 -38.84
CA GLY A 347 -1.65 11.49 -38.45
C GLY A 347 -1.95 12.60 -37.44
N LEU A 348 -1.19 13.69 -37.46
CA LEU A 348 -1.37 14.87 -36.62
C LEU A 348 -1.76 16.09 -37.46
N ASP A 349 -2.35 17.10 -36.82
CA ASP A 349 -2.72 18.38 -37.42
C ASP A 349 -2.22 19.56 -36.57
N LEU A 350 -2.05 20.73 -37.20
CA LEU A 350 -1.70 21.96 -36.50
C LEU A 350 -2.85 22.41 -35.59
N GLY A 351 -2.50 22.83 -34.38
CA GLY A 351 -3.46 23.39 -33.43
C GLY A 351 -4.43 22.40 -32.78
N MET A 352 -4.29 21.08 -32.99
CA MET A 352 -5.21 20.09 -32.41
C MET A 352 -5.19 19.99 -30.87
N TYR A 353 -4.17 20.56 -30.21
CA TYR A 353 -4.03 20.57 -28.73
C TYR A 353 -3.83 21.97 -28.14
N VAL A 354 -4.36 23.02 -28.79
CA VAL A 354 -4.22 24.42 -28.35
C VAL A 354 -4.78 24.67 -26.94
N ASP A 355 -5.87 23.98 -26.57
CA ASP A 355 -6.52 24.11 -25.26
C ASP A 355 -5.70 23.51 -24.09
N ARG A 356 -4.62 22.78 -24.38
CA ARG A 356 -3.72 22.18 -23.38
C ARG A 356 -2.45 23.00 -23.16
N ARG A 357 -2.52 24.32 -23.34
CA ARG A 357 -1.38 25.23 -23.10
C ARG A 357 -1.27 25.48 -21.59
N PRO A 358 -0.13 25.19 -20.94
CA PRO A 358 0.03 25.48 -19.51
C PRO A 358 -0.10 26.99 -19.27
N GLU A 359 -0.98 27.39 -18.36
CA GLU A 359 -1.12 28.79 -17.94
C GLU A 359 0.13 29.25 -17.16
N PRO A 360 0.52 30.54 -17.27
CA PRO A 360 1.64 31.08 -16.50
C PRO A 360 1.37 31.03 -14.99
N GLU A 361 2.37 30.62 -14.22
CA GLU A 361 2.33 30.59 -12.76
C GLU A 361 2.04 31.97 -12.17
N VAL A 362 0.98 32.06 -11.37
CA VAL A 362 0.64 33.26 -10.59
C VAL A 362 1.54 33.32 -9.37
N GLN A 363 2.34 34.37 -9.25
CA GLN A 363 3.11 34.68 -8.04
C GLN A 363 2.16 35.15 -6.94
N LEU A 364 2.20 34.50 -5.76
CA LEU A 364 1.52 35.00 -4.57
C LEU A 364 2.30 36.20 -4.03
N ASP A 365 1.65 37.35 -3.93
CA ASP A 365 2.19 38.47 -3.17
C ASP A 365 1.96 38.20 -1.67
N LEU A 366 3.03 37.89 -0.94
CA LEU A 366 2.99 37.47 0.46
C LEU A 366 3.09 38.67 1.43
N SER A 367 3.12 39.91 0.92
CA SER A 367 3.36 41.13 1.70
C SER A 367 2.24 41.49 2.68
N ASP A 368 1.02 41.00 2.44
CA ASP A 368 -0.18 41.41 3.18
C ASP A 368 -0.65 40.40 4.24
N LEU A 369 0.06 39.27 4.39
CA LEU A 369 -0.28 38.21 5.33
C LEU A 369 0.34 38.47 6.71
N SER A 370 -0.39 38.10 7.77
CA SER A 370 0.14 38.14 9.13
C SER A 370 1.30 37.13 9.33
N PRO A 371 2.18 37.32 10.33
CA PRO A 371 3.28 36.38 10.60
C PRO A 371 2.81 34.95 10.85
N ASP A 372 1.63 34.79 11.47
CA ASP A 372 1.05 33.49 11.77
C ASP A 372 0.54 32.78 10.49
N GLU A 373 -0.03 33.54 9.54
CA GLU A 373 -0.48 32.99 8.25
C GLU A 373 0.71 32.59 7.36
N GLN A 374 1.78 33.38 7.37
CA GLN A 374 3.03 33.03 6.67
C GLN A 374 3.63 31.74 7.22
N ALA A 375 3.67 31.58 8.54
CA ALA A 375 4.18 30.37 9.18
C ALA A 375 3.37 29.10 8.80
N VAL A 376 2.05 29.21 8.61
CA VAL A 376 1.23 28.08 8.15
C VAL A 376 1.55 27.69 6.71
N LEU A 377 1.81 28.65 5.83
CA LEU A 377 2.13 28.38 4.41
C LEU A 377 3.52 27.76 4.21
N GLU A 378 4.47 28.05 5.11
CA GLU A 378 5.81 27.46 5.10
C GLU A 378 5.86 26.02 5.61
N ARG A 379 4.77 25.53 6.21
CA ARG A 379 4.71 24.14 6.71
C ARG A 379 4.86 23.13 5.57
N PRO A 380 5.55 22.00 5.82
CA PRO A 380 5.74 20.99 4.80
C PRO A 380 4.43 20.23 4.51
N VAL A 381 4.21 19.85 3.26
CA VAL A 381 3.01 19.08 2.85
C VAL A 381 2.92 17.72 3.56
N SER A 382 4.05 17.18 4.03
CA SER A 382 4.11 15.95 4.83
C SER A 382 3.30 16.03 6.13
N ASP A 383 3.13 17.22 6.71
CA ASP A 383 2.36 17.42 7.94
C ASP A 383 0.87 17.09 7.80
N LEU A 384 0.34 17.09 6.57
CA LEU A 384 -1.06 16.76 6.31
C LEU A 384 -1.38 15.27 6.48
N ASN A 385 -0.36 14.42 6.66
CA ASN A 385 -0.51 12.96 6.79
C ASN A 385 -1.38 12.36 5.67
N LEU A 386 -1.11 12.78 4.43
CA LEU A 386 -1.81 12.32 3.23
C LEU A 386 -1.53 10.84 2.93
N SER A 387 -2.50 10.18 2.28
CA SER A 387 -2.35 8.85 1.71
C SER A 387 -1.14 8.76 0.77
N VAL A 388 -0.66 7.53 0.55
CA VAL A 388 0.48 7.25 -0.33
C VAL A 388 0.29 7.87 -1.72
N ARG A 389 -0.91 7.71 -2.28
CA ARG A 389 -1.29 8.25 -3.60
C ARG A 389 -1.23 9.78 -3.64
N ALA A 390 -1.87 10.43 -2.68
CA ALA A 390 -1.88 11.89 -2.59
C ALA A 390 -0.46 12.43 -2.36
N ARG A 391 0.32 11.82 -1.45
CA ARG A 391 1.72 12.19 -1.19
C ARG A 391 2.63 12.00 -2.42
N LYS A 392 2.53 10.87 -3.14
CA LYS A 392 3.31 10.63 -4.37
C LYS A 392 2.98 11.66 -5.44
N CYS A 393 1.73 12.12 -5.52
CA CYS A 393 1.34 13.24 -6.39
C CYS A 393 2.04 14.56 -5.98
N MET A 394 2.04 14.91 -4.69
CA MET A 394 2.73 16.12 -4.20
C MET A 394 4.21 16.10 -4.57
N VAL A 395 4.90 14.98 -4.35
CA VAL A 395 6.31 14.81 -4.72
C VAL A 395 6.53 14.94 -6.22
N ARG A 396 5.66 14.34 -7.06
CA ARG A 396 5.78 14.40 -8.52
C ARG A 396 5.55 15.80 -9.08
N LEU A 397 4.66 16.56 -8.46
CA LEU A 397 4.41 17.96 -8.79
C LEU A 397 5.44 18.92 -8.18
N GLY A 398 6.42 18.40 -7.43
CA GLY A 398 7.45 19.19 -6.77
C GLY A 398 6.92 20.06 -5.62
N LEU A 399 5.78 19.69 -5.04
CA LEU A 399 5.12 20.44 -3.97
C LEU A 399 5.70 20.01 -2.62
N THR A 400 6.41 20.93 -1.99
CA THR A 400 7.11 20.73 -0.72
C THR A 400 6.42 21.45 0.43
N THR A 401 5.76 22.58 0.17
CA THR A 401 5.10 23.40 1.19
C THR A 401 3.59 23.54 0.97
N LEU A 402 2.84 23.84 2.04
CA LEU A 402 1.40 24.12 1.95
C LEU A 402 1.11 25.33 1.04
N GLY A 403 1.99 26.33 1.05
CA GLY A 403 1.90 27.50 0.19
C GLY A 403 1.99 27.18 -1.30
N GLU A 404 2.74 26.15 -1.69
CA GLU A 404 2.81 25.67 -3.08
C GLU A 404 1.55 24.88 -3.46
N LEU A 405 1.04 24.08 -2.53
CA LEU A 405 -0.16 23.24 -2.75
C LEU A 405 -1.42 24.09 -2.98
N ILE A 406 -1.64 25.14 -2.18
CA ILE A 406 -2.84 25.99 -2.33
C ILE A 406 -2.86 26.79 -3.64
N ARG A 407 -1.76 26.86 -4.39
CA ARG A 407 -1.71 27.50 -5.71
C ARG A 407 -2.30 26.63 -6.82
N LYS A 408 -2.44 25.33 -6.56
CA LYS A 408 -3.01 24.37 -7.51
C LYS A 408 -4.52 24.35 -7.42
N THR A 409 -5.17 24.23 -8.57
CA THR A 409 -6.59 23.94 -8.66
C THR A 409 -6.83 22.44 -8.46
N GLY A 410 -8.08 22.05 -8.20
CA GLY A 410 -8.44 20.62 -8.18
C GLY A 410 -8.15 19.93 -9.52
N ASP A 411 -8.33 20.64 -10.63
CA ASP A 411 -8.08 20.12 -11.98
C ASP A 411 -6.58 19.92 -12.22
N ASP A 412 -5.72 20.85 -11.78
CA ASP A 412 -4.25 20.71 -11.88
C ASP A 412 -3.75 19.44 -11.17
N LEU A 413 -4.37 19.10 -10.03
CA LEU A 413 -4.02 17.90 -9.29
C LEU A 413 -4.56 16.64 -9.99
N LEU A 414 -5.76 16.71 -10.58
CA LEU A 414 -6.36 15.61 -11.34
C LEU A 414 -5.63 15.29 -12.65
N GLU A 415 -4.89 16.25 -13.22
CA GLU A 415 -4.01 16.01 -14.36
C GLU A 415 -2.78 15.15 -13.99
N CYS A 416 -2.44 15.07 -12.70
CA CYS A 416 -1.33 14.25 -12.25
C CYS A 416 -1.68 12.76 -12.41
N LYS A 417 -0.80 12.01 -13.10
CA LYS A 417 -0.98 10.57 -13.30
C LYS A 417 -1.22 9.86 -11.97
N ASN A 418 -2.21 8.96 -11.92
CA ASN A 418 -2.58 8.18 -10.74
C ASN A 418 -3.09 9.03 -9.56
N PHE A 419 -3.54 10.28 -9.80
CA PHE A 419 -4.24 11.09 -8.81
C PHE A 419 -5.74 11.14 -9.17
N GLY A 420 -6.59 10.65 -8.27
CA GLY A 420 -8.03 10.53 -8.50
C GLY A 420 -8.86 11.46 -7.61
N VAL A 421 -10.17 11.52 -7.87
CA VAL A 421 -11.13 12.36 -7.13
C VAL A 421 -11.13 12.07 -5.63
N THR A 422 -10.90 10.82 -5.22
CA THR A 422 -10.79 10.44 -3.80
C THR A 422 -9.58 11.10 -3.13
N SER A 423 -8.42 11.09 -3.78
CA SER A 423 -7.21 11.78 -3.29
C SER A 423 -7.37 13.29 -3.31
N LEU A 424 -8.11 13.84 -4.29
CA LEU A 424 -8.45 15.25 -4.31
C LEU A 424 -9.32 15.63 -3.10
N ASN A 425 -10.34 14.84 -2.80
CA ASN A 425 -11.22 15.08 -1.64
C ASN A 425 -10.46 14.92 -0.31
N GLU A 426 -9.54 13.97 -0.21
CA GLU A 426 -8.64 13.83 0.93
C GLU A 426 -7.78 15.08 1.12
N VAL A 427 -7.15 15.58 0.04
CA VAL A 427 -6.34 16.81 0.08
C VAL A 427 -7.20 18.00 0.52
N ARG A 428 -8.42 18.14 0.00
CA ARG A 428 -9.38 19.19 0.42
C ARG A 428 -9.73 19.09 1.89
N GLU A 429 -10.04 17.89 2.39
CA GLU A 429 -10.39 17.66 3.79
C GLU A 429 -9.23 18.02 4.72
N LYS A 430 -8.01 17.60 4.36
CA LYS A 430 -6.80 17.90 5.15
C LYS A 430 -6.42 19.37 5.13
N LEU A 431 -6.57 20.05 3.99
CA LEU A 431 -6.39 21.50 3.92
C LEU A 431 -7.42 22.24 4.76
N ALA A 432 -8.69 21.79 4.75
CA ALA A 432 -9.74 22.40 5.56
C ALA A 432 -9.46 22.30 7.07
N GLN A 433 -8.81 21.21 7.53
CA GLN A 433 -8.41 21.05 8.95
C GLN A 433 -7.37 22.09 9.41
N VAL A 434 -6.63 22.68 8.48
CA VAL A 434 -5.65 23.76 8.74
C VAL A 434 -6.15 25.12 8.24
N ASN A 435 -7.45 25.26 7.99
CA ASN A 435 -8.10 26.47 7.45
C ASN A 435 -7.56 26.95 6.11
N LEU A 436 -7.06 26.03 5.27
CA LEU A 436 -6.60 26.32 3.91
C LEU A 436 -7.53 25.70 2.86
N LYS A 437 -7.47 26.21 1.64
CA LYS A 437 -8.19 25.69 0.47
C LYS A 437 -7.34 25.74 -0.78
N LEU A 438 -7.69 24.90 -1.76
CA LEU A 438 -7.09 24.94 -3.09
C LEU A 438 -7.52 26.21 -3.84
N ARG A 439 -6.75 26.59 -4.85
CA ARG A 439 -7.04 27.75 -5.68
C ARG A 439 -8.38 27.53 -6.40
N GLY A 440 -9.31 28.47 -6.20
CA GLY A 440 -10.64 28.44 -6.82
C GLY A 440 -11.76 27.85 -5.94
N GLU A 441 -11.51 27.57 -4.66
CA GLU A 441 -12.47 26.95 -3.71
C GLU A 441 -12.74 27.74 -2.41
#